data_AF-A0A4V2UTV0-F1
#
_entry.id   AF-A0A4V2UTV0-F1
#
_cell.length_a   1.000
_cell.length_b   1.000
_cell.length_c   1.000
_cell.angle_alpha   90.00
_cell.angle_beta   90.00
_cell.angle_gamma   90.00
#
_symmetry.space_group_name_H-M   'P 1'
#
loop_
_entity.id
_entity.type
_entity.pdbx_description
1 polymer ?
#
loop_
_entity_poly.entity_id
_entity_poly.type
_entity_poly.pdbx_seq_one_letter_code
_entity_poly.pdbx_strand_id
1 'polypeptide(L)'
;MTSDDYLPVPWDFREVLDEAIQKGVSGRIHYFSPEPQVERVEGRVDALKKETSGEYLLTDKGEKVRLDKIITLFGKPGPAFDDYESYGNACMNCHDDEDD
;
A
#
# COMPACT_ATOMS: atom_id res chain seq x y z
N MET A 1 -20.83 8.90 3.98
CA MET A 1 -19.83 9.94 3.65
C MET A 1 -18.46 9.31 3.87
N THR A 2 -17.96 8.56 2.88
CA THR A 2 -16.60 8.05 2.93
C THR A 2 -15.72 9.11 2.30
N SER A 3 -15.18 9.98 3.15
CA SER A 3 -14.09 10.88 2.79
C SER A 3 -12.92 10.03 2.31
N ASP A 4 -12.80 9.84 1.00
CA ASP A 4 -11.60 9.31 0.34
C ASP A 4 -10.52 10.40 0.33
N ASP A 5 -10.31 11.03 1.48
CA ASP A 5 -9.33 12.06 1.69
C ASP A 5 -7.96 11.40 1.75
N TYR A 6 -7.04 11.94 0.97
CA TYR A 6 -5.69 11.40 0.87
C TYR A 6 -4.96 11.51 2.21
N LEU A 7 -4.46 10.38 2.72
CA LEU A 7 -3.67 10.36 3.94
C LEU A 7 -2.20 10.73 3.64
N PRO A 8 -1.58 11.58 4.48
CA PRO A 8 -0.19 11.95 4.30
C PRO A 8 0.70 10.71 4.45
N VAL A 9 1.51 10.46 3.43
CA VAL A 9 2.44 9.33 3.39
C VAL A 9 3.68 9.63 4.26
N PRO A 10 4.10 8.70 5.14
CA PRO A 10 5.26 8.89 6.01
C PRO A 10 6.56 9.06 5.21
N TRP A 11 7.51 9.80 5.79
CA TRP A 11 8.79 10.11 5.15
C TRP A 11 9.64 8.85 4.89
N ASP A 12 9.64 7.88 5.81
CA ASP A 12 10.32 6.59 5.66
C ASP A 12 9.89 5.87 4.37
N PHE A 13 8.58 5.85 4.08
CA PHE A 13 8.07 5.20 2.87
C PHE A 13 8.48 5.97 1.61
N ARG A 14 8.63 7.29 1.72
CA ARG A 14 9.13 8.15 0.64
C ARG A 14 10.53 7.76 0.23
N GLU A 15 11.41 7.55 1.20
CA GLU A 15 12.79 7.11 0.94
C GLU A 15 12.82 5.72 0.28
N VAL A 16 11.98 4.81 0.77
CA VAL A 16 11.84 3.48 0.17
C VAL A 16 11.43 3.57 -1.30
N LEU A 17 10.50 4.46 -1.63
CA LEU A 17 10.06 4.68 -3.01
C LEU A 17 11.16 5.28 -3.89
N ASP A 18 11.84 6.32 -3.38
CA ASP A 18 12.91 6.99 -4.12
C ASP A 18 14.06 6.02 -4.39
N GLU A 19 14.46 5.25 -3.38
CA GLU A 19 15.44 4.18 -3.51
C GLU A 19 15.00 3.15 -4.57
N ALA A 20 13.72 2.77 -4.57
CA ALA A 20 13.22 1.78 -5.50
C ALA A 20 13.23 2.27 -6.96
N ILE A 21 12.90 3.54 -7.18
CA ILE A 21 12.97 4.21 -8.48
C ILE A 21 14.44 4.32 -8.93
N GLN A 22 15.34 4.78 -8.06
CA GLN A 22 16.76 4.92 -8.35
C GLN A 22 17.43 3.58 -8.70
N LYS A 23 17.09 2.51 -7.96
CA LYS A 23 17.61 1.16 -8.21
C LYS A 23 16.92 0.47 -9.40
N GLY A 24 15.81 1.01 -9.89
CA GLY A 24 15.02 0.41 -10.95
C GLY A 24 14.51 -1.00 -10.60
N VAL A 25 14.19 -1.23 -9.33
CA VAL A 25 13.75 -2.56 -8.87
C VAL A 25 12.31 -2.83 -9.29
N SER A 26 12.09 -4.03 -9.82
CA SER A 26 10.77 -4.57 -10.10
C SER A 26 10.38 -5.58 -9.04
N GLY A 27 9.10 -5.65 -8.73
CA GLY A 27 8.57 -6.66 -7.83
C GLY A 27 7.08 -6.47 -7.59
N ARG A 28 6.61 -7.02 -6.48
CA ARG A 28 5.18 -7.03 -6.15
C ARG A 28 4.82 -5.88 -5.23
N ILE A 29 3.70 -5.25 -5.52
CA ILE A 29 3.10 -4.17 -4.75
C ILE A 29 1.70 -4.62 -4.38
N HIS A 30 1.41 -4.70 -3.09
CA HIS A 30 0.07 -4.97 -2.58
C HIS A 30 -0.55 -3.65 -2.15
N TYR A 31 -1.80 -3.42 -2.53
CA TYR A 31 -2.51 -2.20 -2.20
C TYR A 31 -4.00 -2.46 -1.96
N PHE A 32 -4.64 -1.56 -1.22
CA PHE A 32 -6.09 -1.56 -1.08
C PHE A 32 -6.73 -0.88 -2.29
N SER A 33 -7.68 -1.57 -2.88
CA SER A 33 -8.52 -1.02 -3.93
C SER A 33 -9.63 -0.13 -3.34
N PRO A 34 -10.35 0.63 -4.18
CA PRO A 34 -11.53 1.38 -3.72
C PRO A 34 -12.63 0.46 -3.17
N GLU A 35 -12.66 -0.79 -3.61
CA GLU A 35 -13.46 -1.85 -3.00
C GLU A 35 -12.69 -2.46 -1.82
N PRO A 36 -13.35 -3.03 -0.79
CA PRO A 36 -12.71 -3.64 0.38
C PRO A 36 -11.98 -4.96 0.01
N GLN A 37 -11.03 -4.87 -0.92
CA GLN A 37 -10.25 -5.96 -1.48
C GLN A 37 -8.79 -5.54 -1.60
N VAL A 38 -7.91 -6.51 -1.35
CA VAL A 38 -6.48 -6.35 -1.57
C VAL A 38 -6.16 -6.75 -2.99
N GLU A 39 -5.65 -5.80 -3.76
CA GLU A 39 -5.13 -6.06 -5.09
C GLU A 39 -3.60 -6.10 -5.07
N ARG A 40 -3.05 -6.71 -6.11
CA ARG A 40 -1.61 -6.84 -6.29
C ARG A 40 -1.23 -6.55 -7.73
N VAL A 41 -0.17 -5.77 -7.87
CA VAL A 41 0.51 -5.53 -9.15
C VAL A 41 1.93 -6.02 -9.06
N GLU A 42 2.46 -6.55 -10.17
CA GLU A 42 3.88 -6.85 -10.33
C GLU A 42 4.47 -6.00 -11.45
N GLY A 43 5.46 -5.18 -11.12
CA GLY A 43 6.09 -4.26 -12.08
C GLY A 43 7.22 -3.46 -11.46
N ARG A 44 7.85 -2.61 -12.27
CA ARG A 44 8.83 -1.62 -11.81
C ARG A 44 8.13 -0.29 -11.59
N VAL A 45 8.54 0.44 -10.55
CA VAL A 45 8.14 1.85 -10.40
C VAL A 45 8.81 2.66 -11.48
N ASP A 46 8.01 3.24 -12.37
CA ASP A 46 8.53 4.07 -13.46
C ASP A 46 8.54 5.55 -13.07
N ALA A 47 7.43 6.02 -12.48
CA ALA A 47 7.29 7.41 -12.07
C ALA A 47 6.31 7.59 -10.91
N LEU A 48 6.40 8.75 -10.25
CA LEU A 48 5.42 9.22 -9.29
C LEU A 48 4.63 10.38 -9.87
N LYS A 49 3.31 10.31 -9.73
CA LYS A 49 2.38 11.33 -10.16
C LYS A 49 1.65 11.91 -8.95
N LYS A 50 1.88 13.18 -8.68
CA LYS A 50 1.19 13.94 -7.64
C LYS A 50 0.00 14.68 -8.24
N GLU A 51 -1.20 14.39 -7.77
CA GLU A 51 -2.45 15.03 -8.19
C GLU A 51 -3.13 15.68 -6.98
N THR A 52 -4.17 16.50 -7.21
CA THR A 52 -4.92 17.14 -6.13
C THR A 52 -5.62 16.12 -5.23
N SER A 53 -6.00 14.96 -5.79
CA SER A 53 -6.63 13.84 -5.09
C SER A 53 -5.65 12.96 -4.31
N GLY A 54 -4.35 13.25 -4.38
CA GLY A 54 -3.31 12.45 -3.72
C GLY A 54 -2.17 12.06 -4.62
N GLU A 55 -1.36 11.12 -4.14
CA GLU A 55 -0.11 10.74 -4.80
C GLU A 55 -0.21 9.31 -5.32
N TYR A 56 0.23 9.12 -6.55
CA TYR A 56 0.08 7.89 -7.29
C TYR A 56 1.43 7.41 -7.83
N LEU A 57 1.67 6.13 -7.69
CA LEU A 57 2.75 5.38 -8.31
C LEU A 57 2.29 4.90 -9.69
N LEU A 58 3.14 5.10 -10.69
CA LEU A 58 2.98 4.58 -12.03
C LEU A 58 3.97 3.44 -12.25
N THR A 59 3.47 2.29 -12.67
CA THR A 59 4.32 1.15 -13.06
C THR A 59 4.69 1.21 -14.53
N ASP A 60 5.74 0.48 -14.92
CA ASP A 60 6.13 0.32 -16.33
C ASP A 60 5.01 -0.30 -17.19
N LYS A 61 4.08 -1.03 -16.56
CA LYS A 61 2.91 -1.64 -17.19
C LYS A 61 1.74 -0.69 -17.39
N GLY A 62 1.87 0.57 -16.92
CA GLY A 62 0.82 1.58 -17.00
C GLY A 62 -0.22 1.48 -15.88
N GLU A 63 0.05 0.72 -14.82
CA GLU A 63 -0.84 0.62 -13.67
C GLU A 63 -0.62 1.80 -12.73
N LYS A 64 -1.73 2.33 -12.18
CA LYS A 64 -1.74 3.49 -11.28
C LYS A 64 -2.19 3.07 -9.90
N VAL A 65 -1.29 3.17 -8.91
CA VAL A 65 -1.54 2.78 -7.53
C VAL A 65 -1.42 3.98 -6.60
N ARG A 66 -2.39 4.22 -5.71
CA ARG A 66 -2.33 5.35 -4.77
C ARG A 66 -1.41 5.03 -3.59
N LEU A 67 -0.52 5.94 -3.24
CA LEU A 67 0.54 5.69 -2.25
C LEU A 67 0.00 5.39 -0.84
N ASP A 68 -1.03 6.10 -0.38
CA ASP A 68 -1.64 5.89 0.94
C ASP A 68 -2.31 4.52 1.09
N LYS A 69 -2.60 3.85 -0.03
CA LYS A 69 -3.24 2.53 -0.04
C LYS A 69 -2.25 1.39 -0.19
N ILE A 70 -0.96 1.66 -0.31
CA ILE A 70 0.05 0.62 -0.45
C ILE A 70 0.24 -0.09 0.90
N ILE A 71 -0.01 -1.39 0.90
CA ILE A 71 0.21 -2.29 2.03
C ILE A 71 1.67 -2.71 2.06
N THR A 72 2.19 -3.19 0.94
CA THR A 72 3.62 -3.53 0.81
C THR A 72 4.16 -3.11 -0.55
N LEU A 73 5.38 -2.58 -0.56
CA LEU A 73 6.15 -2.25 -1.77
C LEU A 73 7.39 -3.12 -1.80
N PHE A 74 7.46 -4.09 -2.73
CA PHE A 74 8.62 -4.99 -2.88
C PHE A 74 9.00 -5.75 -1.60
N GLY A 75 7.99 -6.10 -0.79
CA GLY A 75 8.17 -6.77 0.50
C GLY A 75 8.52 -5.84 1.66
N LYS A 76 8.67 -4.53 1.43
CA LYS A 76 8.78 -3.53 2.50
C LYS A 76 7.37 -3.05 2.91
N PRO A 77 7.11 -2.82 4.20
CA PRO A 77 5.82 -2.32 4.69
C PRO A 77 5.55 -0.91 4.16
N GLY A 78 4.31 -0.70 3.70
CA GLY A 78 3.82 0.58 3.20
C GLY A 78 2.92 1.32 4.20
N PRO A 79 2.33 2.45 3.80
CA PRO A 79 1.50 3.28 4.67
C PRO A 79 0.25 2.58 5.19
N ALA A 80 -0.35 1.70 4.38
CA ALA A 80 -1.54 0.93 4.73
C ALA A 80 -1.20 -0.44 5.34
N PHE A 81 0.06 -0.69 5.70
CA PHE A 81 0.47 -1.96 6.30
C PHE A 81 -0.20 -2.17 7.66
N ASP A 82 -0.26 -1.11 8.48
CA ASP A 82 -0.86 -1.14 9.81
C ASP A 82 -2.38 -1.42 9.76
N ASP A 83 -3.09 -0.81 8.81
CA ASP A 83 -4.50 -1.12 8.53
C ASP A 83 -4.70 -2.58 8.12
N TYR A 84 -3.80 -3.13 7.29
CA TYR A 84 -3.85 -4.52 6.87
C TYR A 84 -3.56 -5.49 8.03
N GLU A 85 -2.57 -5.20 8.87
CA GLU A 85 -2.29 -5.98 10.08
C GLU A 85 -3.48 -5.95 11.04
N SER A 86 -4.10 -4.79 11.24
CA SER A 86 -5.30 -4.66 12.07
C SER A 86 -6.50 -5.42 11.48
N TYR A 87 -6.68 -5.36 10.16
CA TYR A 87 -7.72 -6.13 9.45
C TYR A 87 -7.51 -7.64 9.58
N GLY A 88 -6.27 -8.13 9.48
CA GLY A 88 -5.93 -9.54 9.65
C GLY A 88 -6.08 -10.02 11.11
N ASN A 89 -5.72 -9.17 12.09
CA ASN A 89 -5.83 -9.50 13.51
C ASN A 89 -7.27 -9.57 14.02
N ALA A 90 -8.22 -8.86 13.38
CA ALA A 90 -9.63 -8.93 13.76
C ALA A 90 -10.26 -10.33 13.58
N CYS A 91 -9.70 -11.20 12.74
CA CYS A 91 -10.13 -12.59 12.59
C CYS A 91 -9.46 -13.57 13.57
N MET A 92 -8.35 -13.19 14.21
CA MET A 92 -7.61 -14.05 15.15
C MET A 92 -8.14 -13.98 16.58
N ASN A 93 -9.02 -13.03 16.90
CA ASN A 93 -9.56 -12.85 18.26
C ASN A 93 -10.90 -13.59 18.52
N CYS A 94 -11.23 -14.62 17.73
CA CYS A 94 -12.47 -15.40 17.87
C CYS A 94 -12.23 -16.83 18.40
N HIS A 95 -11.07 -17.12 19.00
CA HIS A 95 -10.81 -18.43 19.60
C HIS A 95 -10.00 -18.39 20.89
N ASP A 96 -10.20 -17.35 21.71
CA ASP A 96 -9.72 -17.30 23.08
C ASP A 96 -10.90 -16.96 24.01
N ASP A 97 -11.82 -17.92 24.14
CA ASP A 97 -12.71 -18.04 25.30
C ASP A 97 -12.45 -19.45 25.88
N GLU A 98 -11.43 -19.47 26.75
CA GLU A 98 -11.33 -20.17 28.04
C GLU A 98 -11.99 -21.56 28.23
N ASP A 99 -11.11 -22.58 28.32
CA ASP A 99 -10.92 -23.48 29.48
C ASP A 99 -12.01 -23.46 30.59
N ASP A 100 -12.95 -24.43 30.61
CA ASP A 100 -13.29 -25.36 31.73
C ASP A 100 -14.38 -26.38 31.29
#